data_AF-A0A930T4R8-F1
#
_entry.id   AF-A0A930T4R8-F1
#
_cell.length_a   1.000
_cell.length_b   1.000
_cell.length_c   1.000
_cell.angle_alpha   90.00
_cell.angle_beta   90.00
_cell.angle_gamma   90.00
#
_symmetry.space_group_name_H-M   'P 1'
#
loop_
_entity.id
_entity.type
_entity.pdbx_description
1 polymer ?
#
loop_
_entity_poly.entity_id
_entity_poly.type
_entity_poly.pdbx_seq_one_letter_code
_entity_poly.pdbx_strand_id
1 'polypeptide(L)'
;MSLPILQPTINTIQIRGDVRIAEGAIVADGVILNAPQNSTIIIHAGVCLGMGTIITAYPDSTIEIKQNTIVGAGCLIFGQCTIGTQVSLGACVTIYNTSIDNLAVIPSGIVKGDSSREYSENQISTPKQPESKPLVEDVWGEEVSAPVAPSKEAVLEQEEDLREQKVEPKSDAVVGQVYINRLLLTLFPEKNNPL
;
A
#
# COMPACT_ATOMS: atom_id res chain seq x y z
N MET A 1 0.99 -46.97 23.45
CA MET A 1 2.16 -46.43 22.71
C MET A 1 2.22 -44.94 22.98
N SER A 2 3.07 -44.48 23.89
CA SER A 2 3.26 -43.04 24.15
C SER A 2 4.30 -42.53 23.16
N LEU A 3 3.92 -41.58 22.31
CA LEU A 3 4.88 -40.91 21.43
C LEU A 3 5.69 -39.91 22.28
N PRO A 4 7.02 -39.82 22.06
CA PRO A 4 7.83 -38.82 22.73
C PRO A 4 7.30 -37.43 22.38
N ILE A 5 7.18 -36.58 23.40
CA ILE A 5 6.78 -35.18 23.24
C ILE A 5 7.89 -34.50 22.43
N LEU A 6 7.60 -34.11 21.19
CA LEU A 6 8.53 -33.34 20.38
C LEU A 6 8.74 -32.00 21.09
N GLN A 7 9.94 -31.79 21.63
CA GLN A 7 10.32 -30.47 22.11
C GLN A 7 10.43 -29.56 20.88
N PRO A 8 9.67 -28.45 20.80
CA PRO A 8 9.85 -27.49 19.73
C PRO A 8 11.28 -26.96 19.83
N THR A 9 12.05 -27.11 18.76
CA THR A 9 13.38 -26.52 18.68
C THR A 9 13.21 -25.00 18.65
N ILE A 10 13.36 -24.34 19.80
CA ILE A 10 13.07 -22.91 20.03
C ILE A 10 14.06 -21.93 19.36
N ASN A 11 14.78 -22.35 18.32
CA ASN A 11 15.58 -21.42 17.53
C ASN A 11 14.67 -20.66 16.58
N THR A 12 14.18 -19.52 17.06
CA THR A 12 13.34 -18.58 16.32
C THR A 12 14.08 -17.99 15.13
N ILE A 13 15.40 -17.84 15.22
CA ILE A 13 16.26 -17.33 14.14
C ILE A 13 16.97 -18.49 13.44
N GLN A 14 16.96 -18.50 12.11
CA GLN A 14 17.62 -19.51 11.29
C GLN A 14 18.66 -18.84 10.40
N ILE A 15 19.94 -19.16 10.59
CA ILE A 15 21.05 -18.62 9.80
C ILE A 15 21.73 -19.78 9.07
N ARG A 16 21.85 -19.69 7.75
CA ARG A 16 22.46 -20.70 6.88
C ARG A 16 23.45 -20.03 5.92
N GLY A 17 24.66 -20.57 5.81
CA GLY A 17 25.70 -20.09 4.90
C GLY A 17 26.58 -18.95 5.45
N ASP A 18 27.21 -18.19 4.55
CA ASP A 18 28.07 -17.04 4.91
C ASP A 18 27.21 -15.80 5.16
N VAL A 19 26.92 -15.53 6.44
CA VAL A 19 26.16 -14.38 6.89
C VAL A 19 27.00 -13.58 7.87
N ARG A 20 27.22 -12.30 7.55
CA ARG A 20 28.00 -11.37 8.35
C ARG A 20 27.08 -10.32 8.94
N ILE A 21 26.94 -10.34 10.26
CA ILE A 21 26.10 -9.40 11.00
C ILE A 21 27.02 -8.48 11.78
N ALA A 22 26.97 -7.19 11.50
CA ALA A 22 27.75 -6.19 12.21
C ALA A 22 27.20 -5.96 13.62
N GLU A 23 28.07 -5.47 14.51
CA GLU A 23 27.70 -5.06 15.85
C GLU A 23 26.65 -3.94 15.81
N GLY A 24 25.62 -4.05 16.65
CA GLY A 24 24.49 -3.10 16.69
C GLY A 24 23.37 -3.37 15.67
N ALA A 25 23.45 -4.44 14.88
CA ALA A 25 22.29 -4.93 14.13
C ALA A 25 21.30 -5.66 15.06
N ILE A 26 20.01 -5.39 14.89
CA ILE A 26 18.93 -6.02 15.65
C ILE A 26 18.22 -7.03 14.75
N VAL A 27 18.14 -8.28 15.21
CA VAL A 27 17.46 -9.37 14.49
C VAL A 27 16.31 -9.86 15.35
N ALA A 28 15.08 -9.69 14.88
CA ALA A 28 13.89 -10.16 15.56
C ALA A 28 13.68 -11.68 15.42
N ASP A 29 12.72 -12.22 16.17
CA ASP A 29 12.33 -13.62 16.09
C ASP A 29 11.76 -14.01 14.70
N GLY A 30 11.92 -15.28 14.32
CA GLY A 30 11.40 -15.80 13.06
C GLY A 30 12.21 -15.39 11.83
N VAL A 31 13.33 -14.67 12.00
CA VAL A 31 14.16 -14.23 10.88
C VAL A 31 14.92 -15.42 10.28
N ILE A 32 14.87 -15.54 8.96
CA ILE A 32 15.56 -16.57 8.20
C ILE A 32 16.57 -15.92 7.26
N LEU A 33 17.85 -16.23 7.44
CA LEU A 33 18.95 -15.78 6.60
C LEU A 33 19.55 -16.99 5.91
N ASN A 34 19.50 -17.01 4.58
CA ASN A 34 19.98 -18.13 3.79
C ASN A 34 20.91 -17.66 2.67
N ALA A 35 22.21 -17.86 2.89
CA ALA A 35 23.25 -17.68 1.89
C ALA A 35 23.60 -19.06 1.29
N PRO A 36 23.08 -19.43 0.10
CA PRO A 36 23.50 -20.65 -0.59
C PRO A 36 24.98 -20.61 -1.04
N GLN A 37 25.39 -21.60 -1.85
CA GLN A 37 26.78 -21.77 -2.29
C GLN A 37 27.41 -20.48 -2.84
N ASN A 38 28.61 -20.17 -2.33
CA ASN A 38 29.43 -19.02 -2.73
C ASN A 38 28.68 -17.68 -2.72
N SER A 39 27.66 -17.56 -1.87
CA SER A 39 26.92 -16.32 -1.66
C SER A 39 27.18 -15.78 -0.27
N THR A 40 27.07 -14.47 -0.12
CA THR A 40 27.30 -13.79 1.16
C THR A 40 26.15 -12.83 1.45
N ILE A 41 25.68 -12.83 2.69
CA ILE A 41 24.73 -11.83 3.19
C ILE A 41 25.47 -10.93 4.17
N ILE A 42 25.50 -9.63 3.91
CA ILE A 42 26.17 -8.62 4.73
C ILE A 42 25.13 -7.69 5.33
N ILE A 43 25.01 -7.72 6.65
CA ILE A 43 24.13 -6.86 7.44
C ILE A 43 25.01 -5.87 8.20
N HIS A 44 24.90 -4.59 7.86
CA HIS A 44 25.67 -3.53 8.48
C HIS A 44 25.11 -3.08 9.84
N ALA A 45 25.86 -2.24 10.55
CA ALA A 45 25.49 -1.76 11.88
C ALA A 45 24.22 -0.89 11.84
N GLY A 46 23.41 -0.97 12.89
CA GLY A 46 22.16 -0.21 13.02
C GLY A 46 21.02 -0.72 12.12
N VAL A 47 21.18 -1.85 11.45
CA VAL A 47 20.10 -2.50 10.70
C VAL A 47 19.12 -3.17 11.67
N CYS A 48 17.83 -2.98 11.44
CA CYS A 48 16.76 -3.64 12.20
C CYS A 48 15.99 -4.59 11.29
N LEU A 49 16.01 -5.89 11.57
CA LEU A 49 15.24 -6.91 10.86
C LEU A 49 13.96 -7.23 11.66
N GLY A 50 12.81 -6.91 11.08
CA GLY A 50 11.50 -7.21 11.65
C GLY A 50 11.22 -8.71 11.74
N MET A 51 10.29 -9.08 12.63
CA MET A 51 9.91 -10.47 12.87
C MET A 51 9.48 -11.16 11.56
N GLY A 52 9.91 -12.41 11.37
CA GLY A 52 9.52 -13.20 10.19
C GLY A 52 10.12 -12.71 8.87
N THR A 53 11.14 -11.85 8.91
CA THR A 53 11.85 -11.43 7.70
C THR A 53 12.65 -12.60 7.11
N ILE A 54 12.53 -12.82 5.80
CA ILE A 54 13.23 -13.88 5.09
C ILE A 54 14.18 -13.25 4.08
N ILE A 55 15.46 -13.60 4.16
CA ILE A 55 16.52 -13.11 3.28
C ILE A 55 17.20 -14.32 2.65
N THR A 56 17.16 -14.41 1.32
CA THR A 56 17.82 -15.50 0.58
C THR A 56 18.56 -14.97 -0.63
N ALA A 57 19.88 -15.17 -0.65
CA ALA A 57 20.71 -14.78 -1.78
C ALA A 57 20.60 -15.80 -2.92
N TYR A 58 20.92 -15.39 -4.15
CA TYR A 58 21.19 -16.33 -5.24
C TYR A 58 22.55 -17.00 -5.06
N PRO A 59 22.78 -18.19 -5.65
CA PRO A 59 24.11 -18.75 -5.78
C PRO A 59 25.05 -17.73 -6.45
N ASP A 60 26.30 -17.65 -5.98
CA ASP A 60 27.32 -16.72 -6.50
C ASP A 60 26.93 -15.22 -6.45
N SER A 61 26.05 -14.82 -5.50
CA SER A 61 25.61 -13.44 -5.36
C SER A 61 25.83 -12.88 -3.95
N THR A 62 25.74 -11.56 -3.80
CA THR A 62 25.83 -10.89 -2.50
C THR A 62 24.57 -10.07 -2.25
N ILE A 63 24.02 -10.22 -1.05
CA ILE A 63 22.99 -9.32 -0.52
C ILE A 63 23.66 -8.41 0.51
N GLU A 64 23.58 -7.11 0.29
CA GLU A 64 24.13 -6.11 1.21
C GLU A 64 23.02 -5.20 1.74
N ILE A 65 22.85 -5.17 3.06
CA ILE A 65 21.93 -4.27 3.75
C ILE A 65 22.75 -3.23 4.50
N LYS A 66 22.79 -2.01 3.95
CA LYS A 66 23.62 -0.93 4.50
C LYS A 66 23.05 -0.38 5.81
N GLN A 67 23.87 0.45 6.44
CA GLN A 67 23.67 0.96 7.80
C GLN A 67 22.34 1.70 7.98
N ASN A 68 21.82 1.63 9.21
CA ASN A 68 20.61 2.33 9.66
C ASN A 68 19.35 2.02 8.82
N THR A 69 19.29 0.83 8.23
CA THR A 69 18.14 0.39 7.45
C THR A 69 17.15 -0.37 8.33
N ILE A 70 15.88 0.00 8.22
CA ILE A 70 14.78 -0.62 8.98
C ILE A 70 13.99 -1.51 8.03
N VAL A 71 13.93 -2.79 8.34
CA VAL A 71 13.13 -3.78 7.61
C VAL A 71 11.90 -4.12 8.44
N GLY A 72 10.72 -3.82 7.91
CA GLY A 72 9.45 -4.13 8.57
C GLY A 72 9.24 -5.63 8.78
N ALA A 73 8.23 -5.99 9.57
CA ALA A 73 7.89 -7.40 9.81
C ALA A 73 7.42 -8.10 8.53
N GLY A 74 7.74 -9.39 8.39
CA GLY A 74 7.29 -10.24 7.28
C GLY A 74 7.83 -9.84 5.91
N CYS A 75 8.95 -9.11 5.84
CA CYS A 75 9.55 -8.77 4.57
C CYS A 75 10.25 -9.98 3.91
N LEU A 76 10.22 -10.01 2.58
CA LEU A 76 10.89 -11.03 1.79
C LEU A 76 11.94 -10.37 0.89
N ILE A 77 13.20 -10.71 1.08
CA ILE A 77 14.33 -10.21 0.28
C ILE A 77 14.97 -11.40 -0.42
N PHE A 78 14.95 -11.40 -1.74
CA PHE A 78 15.37 -12.54 -2.53
C PHE A 78 16.20 -12.15 -3.77
N GLY A 79 17.29 -12.89 -4.00
CA GLY A 79 18.14 -12.76 -5.19
C GLY A 79 19.39 -11.92 -4.94
N GLN A 80 19.80 -11.09 -5.91
CA GLN A 80 20.89 -10.13 -5.75
C GLN A 80 20.32 -8.74 -5.49
N CYS A 81 20.61 -8.16 -4.32
CA CYS A 81 20.12 -6.84 -3.97
C CYS A 81 21.09 -6.08 -3.06
N THR A 82 21.16 -4.77 -3.26
CA THR A 82 21.81 -3.85 -2.35
C THR A 82 20.76 -2.90 -1.80
N ILE A 83 20.55 -2.91 -0.49
CA ILE A 83 19.65 -1.97 0.18
C ILE A 83 20.50 -0.81 0.70
N GLY A 84 20.17 0.41 0.25
CA GLY A 84 20.85 1.64 0.60
C GLY A 84 20.90 1.95 2.10
N THR A 85 21.65 2.98 2.47
CA THR A 85 21.71 3.48 3.86
C THR A 85 20.45 4.25 4.20
N GLN A 86 20.00 4.15 5.45
CA GLN A 86 18.84 4.88 5.97
C GLN A 86 17.55 4.60 5.19
N VAL A 87 17.39 3.37 4.71
CA VAL A 87 16.17 2.93 4.02
C VAL A 87 15.15 2.46 5.04
N SER A 88 13.88 2.78 4.83
CA SER A 88 12.77 2.27 5.64
C SER A 88 11.85 1.41 4.77
N LEU A 89 11.81 0.11 5.04
CA LEU A 89 10.87 -0.81 4.42
C LEU A 89 9.67 -1.00 5.36
N GLY A 90 8.48 -0.76 4.83
CA GLY A 90 7.23 -1.11 5.49
C GLY A 90 7.09 -2.62 5.71
N ALA A 91 6.05 -3.03 6.43
CA ALA A 91 5.78 -4.44 6.66
C ALA A 91 5.37 -5.16 5.36
N CYS A 92 5.66 -6.45 5.27
CA CYS A 92 5.29 -7.31 4.13
C CYS A 92 5.78 -6.77 2.78
N VAL A 93 6.95 -6.11 2.75
CA VAL A 93 7.58 -5.68 1.50
C VAL A 93 8.36 -6.84 0.90
N THR A 94 8.23 -7.03 -0.41
CA THR A 94 8.99 -8.03 -1.16
C THR A 94 9.96 -7.34 -2.10
N ILE A 95 11.24 -7.66 -1.98
CA ILE A 95 12.31 -7.15 -2.85
C ILE A 95 12.88 -8.35 -3.60
N TYR A 96 12.74 -8.30 -4.92
CA TYR A 96 13.21 -9.34 -5.81
C TYR A 96 14.25 -8.79 -6.77
N ASN A 97 15.49 -9.24 -6.65
CA ASN A 97 16.58 -8.95 -7.59
C ASN A 97 16.69 -7.46 -8.00
N THR A 98 16.45 -6.55 -7.07
CA THR A 98 16.48 -5.11 -7.31
C THR A 98 17.16 -4.40 -6.15
N SER A 99 17.90 -3.35 -6.47
CA SER A 99 18.58 -2.53 -5.46
C SER A 99 17.71 -1.32 -5.10
N ILE A 100 17.84 -0.86 -3.86
CA ILE A 100 17.09 0.28 -3.34
C ILE A 100 18.07 1.38 -3.01
N ASP A 101 17.75 2.59 -3.48
CA ASP A 101 18.57 3.77 -3.22
C ASP A 101 18.56 4.18 -1.75
N ASN A 102 19.60 4.90 -1.35
CA ASN A 102 19.71 5.45 -0.01
C ASN A 102 18.53 6.39 0.30
N LEU A 103 18.16 6.51 1.58
CA LEU A 103 17.07 7.38 2.06
C LEU A 103 15.68 7.06 1.48
N ALA A 104 15.51 5.92 0.83
CA ALA A 104 14.22 5.52 0.29
C ALA A 104 13.27 5.04 1.40
N VAL A 105 11.99 5.38 1.26
CA VAL A 105 10.92 4.87 2.11
C VAL A 105 9.96 4.07 1.23
N ILE A 106 9.86 2.78 1.47
CA ILE A 106 8.96 1.88 0.76
C ILE A 106 7.77 1.57 1.65
N PRO A 107 6.53 1.87 1.22
CA PRO A 107 5.35 1.58 2.02
C PRO A 107 5.11 0.06 2.13
N SER A 108 4.34 -0.34 3.14
CA SER A 108 4.01 -1.74 3.41
C SER A 108 3.28 -2.42 2.23
N GLY A 109 3.52 -3.71 2.02
CA GLY A 109 2.81 -4.53 1.02
C GLY A 109 3.26 -4.32 -0.43
N ILE A 110 4.33 -3.55 -0.68
CA ILE A 110 4.86 -3.34 -2.03
C ILE A 110 5.78 -4.49 -2.43
N VAL A 111 5.67 -4.89 -3.70
CA VAL A 111 6.65 -5.77 -4.36
C VAL A 111 7.51 -4.93 -5.29
N LYS A 112 8.83 -5.01 -5.16
CA LYS A 112 9.82 -4.37 -6.03
C LYS A 112 10.61 -5.42 -6.80
N GLY A 113 10.81 -5.18 -8.09
CA GLY A 113 11.58 -6.04 -8.97
C GLY A 113 10.86 -7.28 -9.51
N ASP A 114 9.54 -7.41 -9.26
CA ASP A 114 8.72 -8.43 -9.93
C ASP A 114 8.66 -8.15 -11.44
N SER A 115 9.42 -8.91 -12.22
CA SER A 115 9.41 -8.85 -13.68
C SER A 115 8.35 -9.76 -14.31
N SER A 116 7.58 -10.51 -13.52
CA SER A 116 6.50 -11.35 -14.05
C SER A 116 5.26 -10.54 -14.45
N ARG A 117 5.15 -9.31 -13.92
CA ARG A 117 4.08 -8.35 -14.21
C ARG A 117 4.69 -7.15 -14.91
N GLU A 118 4.85 -7.24 -16.22
CA GLU A 118 5.11 -6.03 -17.01
C GLU A 118 3.85 -5.15 -16.96
N TYR A 119 3.89 -4.11 -16.12
CA TYR A 119 2.91 -3.04 -16.16
C TYR A 119 3.34 -2.08 -17.28
N SER A 120 2.78 -2.25 -18.47
CA SER A 120 2.89 -1.25 -19.52
C SER A 120 2.07 -0.02 -19.09
N GLU A 121 2.77 1.08 -18.85
CA GLU A 121 2.22 2.38 -18.44
C GLU A 121 1.48 3.08 -19.61
N ASN A 122 0.71 2.32 -20.39
CA ASN A 122 -0.11 2.79 -21.49
C ASN A 122 -1.57 2.40 -21.23
N GLN A 123 -2.22 3.05 -20.26
CA GLN A 123 -3.67 3.38 -20.28
C GLN A 123 -4.09 4.06 -18.98
N ILE A 124 -3.61 5.30 -18.78
CA ILE A 124 -4.45 6.32 -18.13
C ILE A 124 -4.60 7.43 -19.15
N SER A 125 -5.32 7.14 -20.23
CA SER A 125 -5.99 8.18 -20.98
C SER A 125 -7.03 8.78 -20.03
N THR A 126 -6.72 9.96 -19.49
CA THR A 126 -7.71 10.92 -18.99
C THR A 126 -8.95 10.87 -19.88
N PRO A 127 -10.17 10.71 -19.34
CA PRO A 127 -11.38 10.85 -20.14
C PRO A 127 -11.33 12.23 -20.79
N LYS A 128 -11.20 12.25 -22.12
CA LYS A 128 -11.24 13.48 -22.91
C LYS A 128 -12.64 14.07 -22.69
N GLN A 129 -12.72 15.12 -21.87
CA GLN A 129 -13.88 15.97 -21.72
C GLN A 129 -14.41 16.31 -23.13
N PRO A 130 -15.70 16.10 -23.43
CA PRO A 130 -16.21 16.41 -24.76
C PRO A 130 -16.07 17.92 -25.01
N GLU A 131 -15.28 18.25 -26.03
CA GLU A 131 -15.15 19.58 -26.60
C GLU A 131 -16.55 20.10 -26.98
N SER A 132 -16.99 21.14 -26.27
CA SER A 132 -18.14 21.95 -26.65
C SER A 132 -17.83 22.62 -27.99
N LYS A 133 -18.49 22.18 -29.05
CA LYS A 133 -18.51 22.90 -30.34
C LYS A 133 -19.05 24.32 -30.13
N PRO A 134 -18.48 25.35 -30.78
CA PRO A 134 -19.08 26.67 -30.77
C PRO A 134 -20.30 26.66 -31.70
N LEU A 135 -21.49 26.86 -31.15
CA LEU A 135 -22.66 27.26 -31.91
C LEU A 135 -22.65 28.77 -32.00
N VAL A 136 -22.35 29.29 -33.19
CA VAL A 136 -22.68 30.67 -33.54
C VAL A 136 -23.51 30.59 -34.81
N GLU A 137 -24.82 30.76 -34.69
CA GLU A 137 -25.63 31.40 -35.72
C GLU A 137 -26.56 32.40 -35.05
N ASP A 138 -26.43 33.62 -35.54
CA ASP A 138 -26.90 34.92 -35.07
C ASP A 138 -28.25 35.22 -35.72
N VAL A 139 -29.31 35.42 -34.94
CA VAL A 139 -30.64 35.77 -35.49
C VAL A 139 -31.41 36.65 -34.49
N TRP A 140 -31.31 37.97 -34.71
CA TRP A 140 -32.12 39.10 -34.18
C TRP A 140 -31.75 39.72 -32.82
N GLY A 141 -30.82 40.68 -32.89
CA GLY A 141 -31.01 42.09 -32.52
C GLY A 141 -31.94 42.45 -31.35
N GLU A 142 -31.35 42.98 -30.28
CA GLU A 142 -31.45 44.41 -29.96
C GLU A 142 -30.42 44.77 -28.87
N GLU A 143 -29.79 45.92 -29.08
CA GLU A 143 -28.77 46.54 -28.25
C GLU A 143 -29.31 46.87 -26.84
N VAL A 144 -28.52 46.68 -25.78
CA VAL A 144 -27.97 47.80 -24.98
C VAL A 144 -27.05 47.35 -23.83
N SER A 145 -25.81 47.84 -23.92
CA SER A 145 -24.92 48.37 -22.86
C SER A 145 -24.89 47.75 -21.45
N ALA A 146 -23.71 47.23 -21.08
CA ALA A 146 -23.17 47.33 -19.71
C ALA A 146 -22.95 48.82 -19.34
N PRO A 147 -22.67 49.25 -18.08
CA PRO A 147 -22.12 48.49 -16.93
C PRO A 147 -22.70 48.90 -15.54
N VAL A 148 -21.98 48.54 -14.45
CA VAL A 148 -21.88 49.19 -13.13
C VAL A 148 -22.45 48.40 -11.92
N ALA A 149 -21.53 47.86 -11.11
CA ALA A 149 -21.68 47.66 -9.65
C ALA A 149 -21.45 49.02 -8.95
N PRO A 150 -21.97 49.34 -7.72
CA PRO A 150 -21.56 48.66 -6.47
C PRO A 150 -22.57 48.73 -5.28
N SER A 151 -22.14 48.20 -4.12
CA SER A 151 -22.53 48.56 -2.71
C SER A 151 -23.89 48.05 -2.19
N LYS A 152 -24.17 47.77 -0.89
CA LYS A 152 -23.50 47.52 0.42
C LYS A 152 -24.67 47.20 1.41
N GLU A 153 -24.35 46.71 2.62
CA GLU A 153 -25.20 46.64 3.85
C GLU A 153 -26.19 45.44 3.93
N ALA A 154 -26.05 44.45 4.83
CA ALA A 154 -25.97 44.39 6.30
C ALA A 154 -27.35 44.35 7.00
N VAL A 155 -27.50 43.38 7.94
CA VAL A 155 -28.22 43.40 9.24
C VAL A 155 -29.16 42.18 9.50
N LEU A 156 -28.72 41.37 10.49
CA LEU A 156 -29.37 40.67 11.63
C LEU A 156 -30.76 40.00 11.48
N GLU A 157 -30.85 38.69 11.74
CA GLU A 157 -31.22 37.99 13.02
C GLU A 157 -32.70 38.04 13.38
N GLN A 158 -33.37 36.87 13.38
CA GLN A 158 -34.44 36.51 14.33
C GLN A 158 -34.46 34.98 14.56
N GLU A 159 -34.16 34.57 15.80
CA GLU A 159 -34.49 33.28 16.42
C GLU A 159 -35.93 33.29 16.99
N GLU A 160 -36.38 32.14 17.49
CA GLU A 160 -37.62 31.79 18.21
C GLU A 160 -38.82 31.29 17.35
N ASP A 161 -39.55 30.21 17.64
CA ASP A 161 -39.49 29.20 18.70
C ASP A 161 -40.39 27.98 18.36
N LEU A 162 -40.04 26.82 18.94
CA LEU A 162 -40.82 25.61 19.30
C LEU A 162 -41.97 25.05 18.43
N ARG A 163 -41.85 23.75 18.08
CA ARG A 163 -42.86 22.70 18.38
C ARG A 163 -42.29 21.29 18.19
N GLU A 164 -42.31 20.52 19.28
CA GLU A 164 -42.04 19.08 19.33
C GLU A 164 -42.99 18.29 18.43
N GLN A 165 -42.48 17.44 17.53
CA GLN A 165 -43.16 16.21 17.10
C GLN A 165 -42.16 15.07 16.83
N LYS A 166 -42.32 14.01 17.61
CA LYS A 166 -41.71 12.68 17.49
C LYS A 166 -42.12 12.02 16.17
N VAL A 167 -41.16 11.72 15.28
CA VAL A 167 -41.34 10.81 14.13
C VAL A 167 -40.07 9.99 13.93
N GLU A 168 -40.19 8.66 13.97
CA GLU A 168 -39.14 7.71 13.58
C GLU A 168 -38.84 7.84 12.07
N PRO A 169 -37.57 7.86 11.60
CA PRO A 169 -37.29 7.84 10.18
C PRO A 169 -37.33 6.40 9.66
N LYS A 170 -38.43 6.05 9.00
CA LYS A 170 -38.45 4.98 8.00
C LYS A 170 -38.16 5.61 6.63
N SER A 171 -37.33 4.92 5.86
CA SER A 171 -36.91 5.18 4.48
C SER A 171 -35.87 6.28 4.26
N ASP A 172 -34.60 5.87 4.23
CA ASP A 172 -33.64 6.42 3.28
C ASP A 172 -33.32 5.33 2.27
N ALA A 173 -33.67 5.56 1.00
CA ALA A 173 -33.15 4.79 -0.11
C ALA A 173 -31.65 5.08 -0.19
N VAL A 174 -30.86 4.26 0.49
CA VAL A 174 -29.40 4.42 0.55
C VAL A 174 -28.83 4.27 -0.86
N VAL A 175 -28.23 5.35 -1.36
CA VAL A 175 -27.52 5.36 -2.64
C VAL A 175 -26.47 4.25 -2.61
N GLY A 176 -26.56 3.32 -3.56
CA GLY A 176 -25.62 2.20 -3.70
C GLY A 176 -26.12 0.84 -3.23
N GLN A 177 -27.38 0.69 -2.78
CA GLN A 177 -27.94 -0.64 -2.47
C GLN A 177 -27.77 -1.65 -3.62
N VAL A 178 -27.97 -1.22 -4.86
CA VAL A 178 -27.79 -2.07 -6.05
C VAL A 178 -26.34 -2.53 -6.20
N TYR A 179 -25.38 -1.63 -5.90
CA TYR A 179 -23.95 -1.92 -5.98
C TYR A 179 -23.51 -2.87 -4.86
N ILE A 180 -23.96 -2.62 -3.63
CA ILE A 180 -23.70 -3.48 -2.46
C ILE A 180 -24.28 -4.88 -2.69
N ASN A 181 -25.51 -4.98 -3.17
CA ASN A 181 -26.12 -6.29 -3.46
C ASN A 181 -25.37 -7.06 -4.54
N ARG A 182 -24.82 -6.38 -5.55
CA ARG A 182 -24.01 -7.02 -6.60
C ARG A 182 -22.68 -7.56 -6.07
N LEU A 183 -22.05 -6.84 -5.14
CA LEU A 183 -20.85 -7.28 -4.43
C LEU A 183 -21.14 -8.51 -3.57
N LEU A 184 -22.23 -8.49 -2.80
CA LEU A 184 -22.64 -9.61 -1.95
C LEU A 184 -22.93 -10.87 -2.76
N LEU A 185 -23.58 -10.74 -3.92
CA LEU A 185 -23.85 -11.86 -4.84
C LEU A 185 -22.58 -12.44 -5.47
N THR A 186 -21.57 -11.61 -5.71
CA THR A 186 -20.30 -12.05 -6.31
C THR A 186 -19.38 -12.74 -5.30
N LEU A 187 -19.39 -12.26 -4.04
CA LEU A 187 -18.54 -12.78 -2.98
C LEU A 187 -19.12 -14.01 -2.27
N PHE A 188 -20.44 -14.19 -2.27
CA PHE A 188 -21.11 -15.28 -1.55
C PHE A 188 -22.16 -16.00 -2.43
N PRO A 189 -21.74 -16.72 -3.49
CA PRO A 189 -22.66 -17.41 -4.41
C PRO A 189 -23.49 -18.52 -3.74
N GLU A 190 -22.96 -19.12 -2.67
CA GLU A 190 -23.58 -20.24 -1.91
C GLU A 190 -24.84 -19.83 -1.12
N LYS A 191 -25.10 -18.53 -0.91
CA LYS A 191 -26.23 -18.05 -0.10
C LYS A 191 -27.57 -18.00 -0.83
N ASN A 192 -27.59 -18.25 -2.14
CA ASN A 192 -28.78 -18.13 -2.99
C ASN A 192 -29.42 -19.48 -3.41
N ASN A 193 -28.96 -20.61 -2.87
CA ASN A 193 -29.59 -21.90 -3.15
C ASN A 193 -30.55 -22.30 -2.01
N PRO A 194 -31.87 -22.11 -2.13
CA PRO A 194 -32.81 -22.76 -1.23
C PRO A 194 -32.82 -24.27 -1.55
N LEU A 195 -32.51 -25.09 -0.56
CA LEU A 195 -32.92 -26.50 -0.55
C LEU A 195 -34.43 -26.61 -0.40
#